data_AF-A0A950Q1A2-F1
#
_entry.id   AF-A0A950Q1A2-F1
#
_cell.length_a   1.000
_cell.length_b   1.000
_cell.length_c   1.000
_cell.angle_alpha   90.00
_cell.angle_beta   90.00
_cell.angle_gamma   90.00
#
_symmetry.space_group_name_H-M   'P 1'
#
loop_
_entity.id
_entity.type
_entity.pdbx_description
1 polymer ?
#
loop_
_entity_poly.entity_id
_entity_poly.type
_entity_poly.pdbx_seq_one_letter_code
_entity_poly.pdbx_strand_id
1 'polypeptide(L)'
;MAQSTEVPGVDRPNVVADLALEIEHLRRALVSRDVIGQAKGILMERFKVTADEAFRLLVAASQHQNIRVAELSANLAGTGEWSGPVPEH
;
A
#
# COMPACT_ATOMS: atom_id res chain seq x y z
N MET A 1 12.67 -58.53 -11.71
CA MET A 1 11.59 -57.63 -11.25
C MET A 1 12.08 -56.89 -10.02
N ALA A 2 12.62 -55.70 -10.19
CA ALA A 2 12.86 -54.76 -9.10
C ALA A 2 12.07 -53.51 -9.48
N GLN A 3 10.98 -53.23 -8.75
CA GLN A 3 10.19 -52.02 -8.95
C GLN A 3 11.03 -50.84 -8.47
N SER A 4 11.28 -49.90 -9.38
CA SER A 4 11.77 -48.56 -9.08
C SER A 4 10.75 -47.89 -8.16
N THR A 5 11.08 -47.74 -6.88
CA THR A 5 10.37 -46.86 -5.98
C THR A 5 10.63 -45.42 -6.42
N GLU A 6 9.61 -44.78 -6.98
CA GLU A 6 9.57 -43.34 -7.19
C GLU A 6 9.80 -42.64 -5.85
N VAL A 7 10.83 -41.79 -5.79
CA VAL A 7 11.03 -40.86 -4.68
C VAL A 7 9.87 -39.85 -4.68
N PRO A 8 9.13 -39.70 -3.57
CA PRO A 8 8.04 -38.73 -3.50
C PRO A 8 8.60 -37.31 -3.68
N GLY A 9 7.89 -36.50 -4.45
CA GLY A 9 8.26 -35.12 -4.78
C GLY A 9 8.70 -34.33 -3.56
N VAL A 10 10.01 -34.11 -3.48
CA VAL A 10 10.58 -33.12 -2.55
C VAL A 10 10.12 -31.77 -3.07
N ASP A 11 9.19 -31.15 -2.34
CA ASP A 11 8.84 -29.74 -2.50
C ASP A 11 10.10 -28.93 -2.15
N ARG A 12 10.98 -28.78 -3.14
CA ARG A 12 12.20 -28.00 -3.00
C ARG A 12 11.75 -26.55 -2.89
N PRO A 13 12.10 -25.83 -1.81
CA PRO A 13 11.77 -24.42 -1.70
C PRO A 13 12.30 -23.72 -2.95
N ASN A 14 11.40 -23.12 -3.72
CA ASN A 14 11.78 -22.38 -4.90
C ASN A 14 12.23 -20.99 -4.45
N VAL A 15 13.44 -20.95 -3.89
CA VAL A 15 14.05 -19.74 -3.30
C VAL A 15 14.00 -18.56 -4.27
N VAL A 16 14.12 -18.80 -5.58
CA VAL A 16 14.03 -17.74 -6.59
C VAL A 16 12.60 -17.20 -6.69
N ALA A 17 11.58 -18.06 -6.67
CA ALA A 17 10.18 -17.62 -6.69
C ALA A 17 9.78 -16.89 -5.40
N ASP A 18 10.23 -17.39 -4.25
CA ASP A 18 9.94 -16.76 -2.94
C ASP A 18 10.60 -15.38 -2.82
N LEU A 19 11.86 -15.25 -3.25
CA LEU A 19 12.56 -13.96 -3.30
C LEU A 19 11.91 -13.00 -4.31
N ALA A 20 11.47 -13.49 -5.47
CA ALA A 20 10.78 -12.66 -6.45
C ALA A 20 9.45 -12.12 -5.89
N LEU A 21 8.70 -12.95 -5.17
CA LEU A 21 7.47 -12.54 -4.49
C LEU A 21 7.74 -11.49 -3.41
N GLU A 22 8.78 -11.69 -2.59
CA GLU A 22 9.17 -10.75 -1.54
C GLU A 22 9.60 -9.40 -2.11
N ILE A 23 10.41 -9.39 -3.17
CA ILE A 23 10.81 -8.15 -3.88
C ILE A 23 9.56 -7.41 -4.39
N GLU A 24 8.57 -8.12 -4.90
CA GLU A 24 7.32 -7.51 -5.37
C GLU A 24 6.48 -6.93 -4.23
N HIS A 25 6.41 -7.59 -3.07
CA HIS A 25 5.77 -7.02 -1.89
C HIS A 25 6.48 -5.75 -1.40
N LEU A 26 7.82 -5.78 -1.33
CA LEU A 26 8.62 -4.62 -0.93
C LEU A 26 8.46 -3.45 -1.91
N ARG A 27 8.47 -3.70 -3.22
CA ARG A 27 8.22 -2.66 -4.24
C ARG A 27 6.84 -2.04 -4.08
N ARG A 28 5.80 -2.86 -3.89
CA ARG A 28 4.44 -2.36 -3.63
C ARG A 28 4.36 -1.53 -2.36
N ALA A 29 5.06 -1.93 -1.30
CA ALA A 29 5.15 -1.17 -0.06
C ALA A 29 5.86 0.19 -0.26
N LEU A 30 6.93 0.22 -1.04
CA LEU A 30 7.67 1.45 -1.36
C LEU A 30 6.83 2.44 -2.17
N VAL A 31 6.18 1.98 -3.25
CA VAL A 31 5.30 2.83 -4.07
C VAL A 31 4.15 3.39 -3.22
N SER A 32 3.55 2.55 -2.37
CA SER A 32 2.48 2.98 -1.46
C SER A 32 2.98 4.05 -0.48
N ARG A 33 4.20 3.92 0.05
CA ARG A 33 4.77 4.90 0.98
C ARG A 33 4.99 6.27 0.33
N ASP A 34 5.49 6.31 -0.90
CA ASP A 34 5.75 7.57 -1.60
C ASP A 34 4.44 8.34 -1.88
N VAL A 35 3.46 7.67 -2.48
CA VAL A 35 2.19 8.31 -2.85
C VAL A 35 1.39 8.77 -1.63
N ILE A 36 1.42 7.99 -0.53
CA ILE A 36 0.82 8.41 0.75
C ILE A 36 1.56 9.62 1.32
N GLY A 37 2.88 9.69 1.19
CA GLY A 37 3.68 10.85 1.59
C GLY A 37 3.29 12.13 0.84
N GLN A 38 3.12 12.04 -0.47
CA GLN A 38 2.68 13.16 -1.31
C GLN A 38 1.28 13.66 -0.90
N ALA A 39 0.33 12.73 -0.76
CA ALA A 39 -1.02 13.04 -0.31
C ALA A 39 -1.04 13.69 1.08
N LYS A 40 -0.25 13.18 2.04
CA LYS A 40 -0.08 13.80 3.36
C LYS A 40 0.40 15.24 3.22
N GLY A 41 1.42 15.49 2.40
CA GLY A 41 1.96 16.85 2.16
C GLY A 41 0.89 17.83 1.65
N ILE A 42 0.05 17.39 0.70
CA ILE A 42 -1.07 18.20 0.19
C ILE A 42 -2.06 18.55 1.31
N LEU A 43 -2.45 17.59 2.15
CA LEU A 43 -3.38 17.84 3.24
C LEU A 43 -2.77 18.71 4.35
N MET A 44 -1.49 18.50 4.69
CA MET A 44 -0.76 19.34 5.62
C MET A 44 -0.71 20.79 5.14
N GLU A 45 -0.48 21.02 3.84
CA GLU A 45 -0.48 22.35 3.25
C GLU A 45 -1.88 22.98 3.36
N ARG A 46 -2.93 22.28 2.94
CA ARG A 46 -4.28 22.85 2.83
C ARG A 46 -4.96 23.08 4.17
N PHE A 47 -4.80 22.14 5.08
CA PHE A 47 -5.53 22.15 6.35
C PHE A 47 -4.66 22.54 7.55
N LYS A 48 -3.37 22.81 7.33
CA LYS A 48 -2.40 23.17 8.38
C LYS A 48 -2.36 22.15 9.52
N VAL A 49 -2.52 20.88 9.17
CA VAL A 49 -2.46 19.73 10.09
C VAL A 49 -1.07 19.09 10.08
N THR A 50 -0.77 18.33 11.13
CA THR A 50 0.43 17.51 11.21
C THR A 50 0.38 16.35 10.22
N ALA A 51 1.54 15.72 9.97
CA ALA A 51 1.63 14.55 9.13
C ALA A 51 0.78 13.37 9.68
N ASP A 52 0.67 13.23 10.99
CA ASP A 52 -0.10 12.14 11.59
C ASP A 52 -1.61 12.39 11.49
N GLU A 53 -2.04 13.64 11.66
CA GLU A 53 -3.43 14.05 11.40
C GLU A 53 -3.82 13.87 9.95
N ALA A 54 -2.97 14.30 9.00
CA ALA A 54 -3.19 14.07 7.58
C ALA A 54 -3.34 12.58 7.26
N PHE A 55 -2.51 11.72 7.87
CA PHE A 55 -2.64 10.28 7.67
C PHE A 55 -3.95 9.73 8.26
N ARG A 56 -4.39 10.20 9.43
CA ARG A 56 -5.70 9.83 9.99
C ARG A 56 -6.85 10.25 9.08
N LEU A 57 -6.78 11.43 8.46
CA LEU A 57 -7.76 11.88 7.47
C LEU A 57 -7.81 10.95 6.26
N LEU A 58 -6.65 10.58 5.70
CA LEU A 58 -6.58 9.63 4.57
C LEU A 58 -7.20 8.27 4.93
N VAL A 59 -6.93 7.77 6.13
CA VAL A 59 -7.51 6.50 6.63
C VAL A 59 -9.03 6.61 6.78
N ALA A 60 -9.55 7.68 7.40
CA ALA A 60 -10.98 7.88 7.58
C ALA A 60 -11.71 8.01 6.23
N ALA A 61 -11.16 8.79 5.30
CA ALA A 61 -11.72 8.94 3.96
C ALA A 61 -11.70 7.63 3.16
N SER A 62 -10.61 6.85 3.28
CA SER A 62 -10.45 5.55 2.64
C SER A 62 -11.49 4.55 3.14
N GLN A 63 -11.73 4.50 4.46
CA GLN A 63 -12.77 3.66 5.07
C GLN A 63 -14.16 4.06 4.59
N HIS A 64 -14.47 5.36 4.57
CA HIS A 64 -15.77 5.86 4.12
C HIS A 64 -16.05 5.55 2.64
N GLN A 65 -15.04 5.63 1.79
CA GLN A 65 -15.15 5.35 0.36
C GLN A 65 -14.93 3.87 0.00
N ASN A 66 -14.56 3.04 0.98
CA ASN A 66 -14.24 1.62 0.80
C ASN A 66 -13.18 1.37 -0.30
N ILE A 67 -12.14 2.21 -0.37
CA ILE A 67 -11.00 2.07 -1.29
C ILE A 67 -9.70 2.03 -0.50
N ARG A 68 -8.62 1.49 -1.08
CA ARG A 68 -7.32 1.42 -0.40
C ARG A 68 -6.74 2.82 -0.18
N VAL A 69 -6.12 3.05 0.98
CA VAL A 69 -5.46 4.34 1.30
C VAL A 69 -4.48 4.78 0.23
N ALA A 70 -3.68 3.85 -0.32
CA ALA A 70 -2.73 4.15 -1.40
C ALA A 70 -3.41 4.63 -2.69
N GLU A 71 -4.59 4.09 -3.00
CA GLU A 71 -5.38 4.47 -4.19
C GLU A 71 -6.03 5.84 -4.00
N LEU A 72 -6.64 6.07 -2.83
CA LEU A 72 -7.15 7.38 -2.45
C LEU A 72 -6.05 8.45 -2.48
N SER A 73 -4.86 8.10 -1.95
CA SER A 73 -3.70 8.99 -1.95
C SER A 73 -3.19 9.28 -3.36
N ALA A 74 -3.20 8.28 -4.25
CA ALA A 74 -2.84 8.47 -5.66
C ALA A 74 -3.80 9.41 -6.38
N ASN A 75 -5.11 9.27 -6.14
CA ASN A 75 -6.10 10.18 -6.70
C ASN A 75 -5.87 11.61 -6.21
N LEU A 76 -5.74 11.81 -4.89
CA LEU A 76 -5.46 13.13 -4.33
C LEU A 76 -4.14 13.72 -4.84
N ALA A 77 -3.08 12.92 -4.96
CA ALA A 77 -1.78 13.39 -5.46
C ALA A 77 -1.83 13.74 -6.95
N GLY A 78 -2.58 12.98 -7.76
CA GLY A 78 -2.71 13.19 -9.20
C GLY A 78 -3.65 14.35 -9.58
N THR A 79 -4.76 14.51 -8.87
CA THR A 79 -5.79 15.51 -9.20
C THR A 79 -5.74 16.74 -8.30
N GLY A 80 -5.16 16.61 -7.11
CA GLY A 80 -5.29 17.61 -6.07
C GLY A 80 -6.71 17.71 -5.52
N GLU A 81 -7.62 16.77 -5.74
CA GLU A 81 -8.99 16.85 -5.22
C GLU A 81 -9.12 16.08 -3.90
N TRP A 82 -9.69 16.72 -2.88
CA TRP A 82 -9.98 16.10 -1.59
C TRP A 82 -11.49 15.93 -1.40
N SER A 83 -11.95 14.68 -1.28
CA SER A 83 -13.36 14.32 -1.05
C SER A 83 -13.59 13.69 0.34
N GLY A 84 -12.64 13.84 1.26
CA GLY A 84 -12.76 13.37 2.63
C GLY A 84 -13.26 14.45 3.59
N PRO A 85 -13.39 14.14 4.89
CA PRO A 85 -13.80 15.11 5.90
C PRO A 85 -12.81 16.27 5.97
N VAL A 86 -13.32 17.48 6.19
CA VAL A 86 -12.51 18.65 6.52
C VAL A 86 -12.26 18.62 8.02
N PRO A 87 -11.01 18.71 8.49
CA PRO A 87 -10.71 18.71 9.92
C PRO A 87 -11.34 19.95 10.60
N GLU A 88 -11.94 19.74 11.77
CA GLU A 88 -12.40 20.81 12.65
C GLU A 88 -11.18 21.43 13.37
N HIS A 89 -11.14 22.77 13.47
CA HIS A 89 -10.04 23.53 14.08
C HIS A 89 -10.05 23.46 15.61
#